data_AF-A0A7X2D198-F1
#
_entry.id   AF-A0A7X2D198-F1
#
_cell.length_a   1.000
_cell.length_b   1.000
_cell.length_c   1.000
_cell.angle_alpha   90.00
_cell.angle_beta   90.00
_cell.angle_gamma   90.00
#
_symmetry.space_group_name_H-M   'P 1'
#
loop_
_entity.id
_entity.type
_entity.pdbx_description
1 polymer ?
#
loop_
_entity_poly.entity_id
_entity_poly.type
_entity_poly.pdbx_seq_one_letter_code
_entity_poly.pdbx_strand_id
1 'polypeptide(L)' 'MIKIDFDAEAREQIFAIQDYIAHELESPRAALKKVREITQAIRLLETFPDSGNLLTNIYEKE' A
#
# COMPACT_ATOMS: atom_id res chain seq x y z
N MET A 1 -5.33 -9.14 17.09
CA MET A 1 -4.68 -8.00 16.44
C MET A 1 -3.27 -8.44 16.10
N ILE A 2 -2.96 -8.53 14.81
CA ILE A 2 -1.61 -8.87 14.34
C ILE A 2 -0.81 -7.58 14.19
N LYS A 3 0.44 -7.60 14.63
CA LYS A 3 1.36 -6.48 14.46
C LYS A 3 1.89 -6.50 13.02
N ILE A 4 1.65 -5.42 12.28
CA ILE A 4 2.23 -5.22 10.96
C ILE A 4 3.58 -4.54 11.13
N ASP A 5 4.63 -5.20 10.63
CA ASP A 5 5.96 -4.62 10.51
C ASP A 5 6.26 -4.38 9.04
N PHE A 6 6.46 -3.12 8.67
CA PHE A 6 6.93 -2.75 7.34
C PHE A 6 8.44 -2.95 7.28
N ASP A 7 8.92 -3.66 6.26
CA ASP A 7 10.33 -3.61 5.89
C ASP A 7 10.71 -2.20 5.40
N ALA A 8 12.02 -1.97 5.25
CA ALA A 8 12.53 -0.67 4.81
C ALA A 8 12.11 -0.34 3.38
N GLU A 9 12.11 -1.35 2.50
CA GLU A 9 11.79 -1.19 1.08
C GLU A 9 10.34 -0.74 0.86
N ALA A 10 9.38 -1.33 1.56
CA ALA A 10 7.98 -0.97 1.49
C ALA A 10 7.73 0.48 1.94
N ARG A 11 8.50 0.98 2.93
CA ARG A 11 8.43 2.39 3.34
C ARG A 11 8.96 3.29 2.23
N GLU A 12 10.12 2.97 1.68
CA GLU A 12 10.71 3.71 0.55
C GLU A 12 9.76 3.74 -0.66
N GLN A 13 9.10 2.63 -0.97
CA GLN A 13 8.12 2.55 -2.05
C GLN A 13 6.90 3.45 -1.79
N ILE A 14 6.37 3.49 -0.56
CA ILE A 14 5.27 4.40 -0.21
C ILE A 14 5.69 5.86 -0.40
N PHE A 15 6.92 6.22 0.01
CA PHE A 15 7.45 7.56 -0.20
C PHE A 15 7.64 7.89 -1.68
N ALA A 16 8.19 6.96 -2.48
CA ALA A 16 8.37 7.14 -3.91
C ALA A 16 7.04 7.35 -4.65
N ILE A 17 5.99 6.61 -4.28
CA ILE A 17 4.64 6.80 -4.82
C ILE A 17 4.11 8.21 -4.47
N GLN A 18 4.30 8.65 -3.22
CA GLN A 18 3.88 9.97 -2.78
C GLN A 18 4.59 11.07 -3.57
N ASP A 19 5.91 10.97 -3.68
CA ASP A 19 6.78 11.93 -4.34
C ASP A 19 6.42 12.07 -5.83
N TYR A 20 6.28 10.93 -6.52
CA TYR A 20 5.88 10.89 -7.92
C TYR A 20 4.52 11.58 -8.16
N ILE A 21 3.50 11.26 -7.35
CA ILE A 21 2.18 11.88 -7.53
C ILE A 21 2.20 13.38 -7.19
N ALA A 22 2.99 13.78 -6.19
CA ALA A 22 3.06 15.17 -5.76
C ALA A 22 3.80 16.06 -6.77
N HIS A 23 4.90 15.56 -7.34
CA HIS A 23 5.83 16.35 -8.14
C HIS A 23 5.72 16.05 -9.64
N GLU A 24 5.73 14.79 -10.06
CA GLU A 24 5.65 14.43 -11.49
C GLU A 24 4.23 14.57 -12.05
N LEU A 25 3.21 14.31 -11.23
CA LEU A 25 1.80 14.50 -11.62
C LEU A 25 1.21 15.83 -11.12
N GLU A 26 2.03 16.69 -10.50
CA GLU A 26 1.63 17.98 -9.94
C GLU A 26 0.37 17.92 -9.04
N SER A 27 0.18 16.81 -8.32
CA SER A 27 -1.04 16.56 -7.54
C SER A 27 -0.79 16.24 -6.06
N PRO A 28 -0.33 17.21 -5.25
CA PRO A 28 -0.02 16.98 -3.83
C PRO A 28 -1.20 16.43 -3.01
N ARG A 29 -2.43 16.87 -3.32
CA ARG A 29 -3.64 16.38 -2.64
C ARG A 29 -3.93 14.92 -2.98
N ALA A 30 -3.71 14.51 -4.23
CA ALA A 30 -3.88 13.12 -4.65
C ALA A 30 -2.81 12.23 -4.03
N ALA A 31 -1.57 12.72 -3.90
CA ALA A 31 -0.48 12.00 -3.24
C ALA A 31 -0.84 11.64 -1.79
N LEU A 32 -1.28 12.64 -1.00
CA LEU A 32 -1.72 12.42 0.39
C LEU A 32 -2.90 11.47 0.48
N LYS A 33 -3.89 11.62 -0.42
CA LYS A 33 -5.04 10.72 -0.49
C LYS A 33 -4.60 9.28 -0.76
N LYS A 34 -3.68 9.07 -1.70
CA LYS A 34 -3.19 7.74 -2.08
C LYS A 34 -2.41 7.05 -0.96
N VAL A 35 -1.50 7.77 -0.30
CA VAL A 35 -0.76 7.24 0.87
C VAL A 35 -1.73 6.83 1.97
N ARG A 36 -2.75 7.65 2.24
CA ARG A 36 -3.79 7.32 3.22
C ARG A 36 -4.56 6.05 2.84
N GLU A 37 -4.99 5.92 1.59
CA GLU A 37 -5.69 4.73 1.09
C GLU A 37 -4.84 3.47 1.26
N ILE A 38 -3.56 3.51 0.86
CA ILE A 38 -2.61 2.39 1.02
C ILE A 38 -2.47 2.02 2.51
N THR A 39 -2.19 3.01 3.36
CA THR A 39 -2.00 2.76 4.80
C THR A 39 -3.26 2.20 5.46
N GLN A 40 -4.44 2.67 5.05
CA GLN A 40 -5.73 2.16 5.55
C GLN A 40 -5.96 0.71 5.10
N ALA A 41 -5.69 0.39 3.84
CA ALA A 41 -5.81 -0.98 3.33
C ALA A 41 -4.88 -1.94 4.09
N ILE A 42 -3.66 -1.50 4.40
CA ILE A 42 -2.71 -2.32 5.16
C ILE A 42 -3.19 -2.50 6.61
N ARG A 43 -3.69 -1.45 7.26
CA ARG A 43 -4.26 -1.56 8.63
C ARG A 43 -5.42 -2.54 8.73
N LEU A 44 -6.19 -2.77 7.66
CA LEU A 44 -7.22 -3.80 7.67
C LEU A 44 -6.64 -5.19 7.95
N LEU A 45 -5.40 -5.45 7.55
CA LEU A 45 -4.71 -6.72 7.79
C LEU A 45 -4.39 -6.95 9.29
N GLU A 46 -4.34 -5.91 10.12
CA GLU A 46 -4.16 -6.05 11.57
C GLU A 46 -5.36 -6.76 12.22
N THR A 47 -6.54 -6.58 11.62
CA THR A 47 -7.83 -7.12 12.08
C THR A 47 -8.27 -8.33 11.26
N PHE A 48 -8.04 -8.30 9.95
CA PHE A 48 -8.45 -9.31 8.97
C PHE A 48 -7.24 -9.72 8.11
N PRO A 49 -6.29 -10.48 8.64
CA PRO A 49 -5.06 -10.83 7.93
C PRO A 49 -5.29 -11.61 6.63
N ASP A 50 -6.37 -12.38 6.56
CA ASP A 50 -6.75 -13.19 5.40
C ASP A 50 -7.63 -12.42 4.39
N SER A 51 -7.82 -11.11 4.58
CA SER A 51 -8.60 -10.28 3.65
C SER A 51 -7.86 -9.99 2.34
N GLY A 52 -6.55 -10.24 2.30
CA GLY A 52 -5.75 -10.18 1.08
C GLY A 52 -5.89 -11.45 0.25
N ASN A 53 -5.95 -11.30 -1.08
CA ASN A 53 -5.80 -12.43 -1.97
C ASN A 53 -4.34 -12.89 -1.99
N LEU A 54 -4.10 -14.18 -1.74
CA LEU A 54 -2.78 -14.77 -1.98
C LEU A 54 -2.44 -14.63 -3.45
N LEU A 55 -1.24 -14.13 -3.75
CA LEU A 55 -0.77 -13.94 -5.13
C LEU A 55 -0.70 -15.26 -5.92
N THR A 56 -0.65 -16.41 -5.23
CA THR A 56 -0.79 -17.74 -5.83
C THR A 56 -2.09 -17.90 -6.61
N ASN A 57 -3.18 -17.26 -6.16
CA ASN A 57 -4.49 -17.31 -6.83
C ASN A 57 -4.56 -16.41 -8.07
N ILE A 58 -3.57 -15.55 -8.31
CA ILE A 58 -3.49 -14.70 -9.49
C ILE A 58 -2.75 -15.41 -10.63
N TYR A 59 -1.82 -16.32 -10.31
CA TYR A 59 -1.05 -17.12 -11.28
C TYR A 59 -1.78 -18.37 -11.79
N GLU A 60 -2.88 -18.81 -11.17
CA GLU A 60 -3.67 -19.97 -11.64
C GLU A 60 -4.66 -19.65 -12.77
N LYS A 61 -4.62 -18.43 -13.32
CA LYS A 61 -5.36 -18.07 -14.54
C LYS A 61 -4.41 -18.02 -15.74
N GLU A 62 -3.94 -19.18 -16.19
CA GLU A 62 -3.40 -19.38 -17.55
C GLU A 62 -4.16 -20.52 -18.25
#